data_AF-A0A7V5M6X2-F1
#
_entry.id   AF-A0A7V5M6X2-F1
#
_cell.length_a   1.000
_cell.length_b   1.000
_cell.length_c   1.000
_cell.angle_alpha   90.00
_cell.angle_beta   90.00
_cell.angle_gamma   90.00
#
_symmetry.space_group_name_H-M   'P 1'
#
loop_
_entity.id
_entity.type
_entity.pdbx_description
1 polymer ?
#
loop_
_entity_poly.entity_id
_entity_poly.type
_entity_poly.pdbx_seq_one_letter_code
_entity_poly.pdbx_strand_id
1 'polypeptide(L)'
;MAAELKSTIDLVMEKLKGVEKELPELTPAQKERIAEIRRKYEAKIAETKILNKNNENLPFEIHKLEEKRDEEIARVYQEKAS
;
A
#
# COMPACT_ATOMS: atom_id res chain seq x y z
N MET A 1 10.08 23.23 -0.46
CA MET A 1 8.81 22.59 -0.87
C MET A 1 9.07 21.09 -0.82
N ALA A 2 8.48 20.38 0.15
CA ALA A 2 8.59 18.93 0.19
C ALA A 2 7.77 18.38 -0.96
N ALA A 3 8.42 17.84 -1.99
CA ALA A 3 7.73 17.02 -2.96
C ALA A 3 7.18 15.83 -2.16
N GLU A 4 5.88 15.79 -1.93
CA GLU A 4 5.22 14.62 -1.36
C GLU A 4 5.59 13.44 -2.25
N LEU A 5 6.40 12.51 -1.72
CA LEU A 5 6.71 11.27 -2.42
C LEU A 5 5.37 10.57 -2.64
N LYS A 6 4.86 10.60 -3.87
CA LYS A 6 3.64 9.90 -4.24
C LYS A 6 3.80 8.43 -3.89
N SER A 7 2.83 7.87 -3.17
CA SER A 7 2.84 6.45 -2.85
C SER A 7 2.81 5.64 -4.16
N THR A 8 3.39 4.45 -4.16
CA THR A 8 3.26 3.50 -5.29
C THR A 8 1.80 3.26 -5.67
N ILE A 9 0.87 3.34 -4.71
CA ILE A 9 -0.57 3.31 -4.97
C ILE A 9 -1.01 4.54 -5.77
N ASP A 10 -0.55 5.75 -5.41
CA ASP A 10 -0.91 6.97 -6.13
C ASP A 10 -0.41 6.92 -7.57
N LEU A 11 0.81 6.41 -7.79
CA LEU A 11 1.38 6.22 -9.12
C LEU A 11 0.58 5.20 -9.94
N VAL A 12 0.12 4.12 -9.30
CA VAL A 12 -0.74 3.11 -9.94
C VAL A 12 -2.11 3.73 -10.25
N MET A 13 -2.70 4.47 -9.33
CA MET A 13 -3.95 5.20 -9.54
C MET A 13 -3.82 6.25 -10.66
N GLU A 14 -2.70 6.96 -10.76
CA GLU A 14 -2.44 7.92 -11.84
C GLU A 14 -2.32 7.23 -13.20
N LYS A 15 -1.62 6.08 -13.26
CA LYS A 15 -1.56 5.26 -14.48
C LYS A 15 -2.94 4.71 -14.87
N LEU A 16 -3.80 4.40 -13.90
CA LEU A 16 -5.17 3.96 -14.14
C LEU A 16 -6.09 5.13 -14.56
N LYS A 17 -5.91 6.33 -13.98
CA LYS A 17 -6.68 7.55 -14.30
C LYS A 17 -6.49 8.07 -15.72
N GLY A 18 -5.37 7.75 -16.38
CA GLY A 18 -5.14 8.04 -17.80
C GLY A 18 -6.04 7.24 -18.76
N VAL A 19 -6.79 6.27 -18.23
CA VAL A 19 -7.88 5.58 -18.90
C VAL A 19 -9.15 6.22 -18.38
N GLU A 20 -9.90 6.96 -19.20
CA GLU A 20 -11.18 7.63 -18.86
C GLU A 20 -12.33 6.69 -18.40
N LYS A 21 -12.01 5.45 -18.02
CA LYS A 21 -12.95 4.50 -17.44
C LYS A 21 -12.72 4.43 -15.94
N GLU A 22 -13.83 4.51 -15.22
CA GLU A 22 -13.99 4.17 -13.80
C GLU A 22 -12.94 3.16 -13.33
N LEU A 23 -12.31 3.44 -12.17
CA LEU A 23 -11.35 2.53 -11.53
C LEU A 23 -11.84 1.09 -11.70
N PRO A 24 -10.99 0.16 -12.17
CA PRO A 24 -11.44 -1.21 -12.43
C PRO A 24 -12.15 -1.73 -11.18
N GLU A 25 -13.42 -2.10 -11.32
CA GLU A 25 -14.21 -2.57 -10.19
C GLU A 25 -13.52 -3.79 -9.59
N LEU A 26 -13.06 -3.64 -8.35
CA LEU A 26 -12.46 -4.74 -7.62
C LEU A 26 -13.53 -5.80 -7.33
N THR A 27 -13.22 -7.05 -7.65
CA THR A 27 -14.02 -8.19 -7.23
C THR A 27 -14.09 -8.27 -5.70
N PRO A 28 -15.12 -8.89 -5.11
CA PRO A 28 -15.19 -9.10 -3.66
C PRO A 28 -13.93 -9.76 -3.09
N ALA A 29 -13.37 -10.76 -3.80
CA ALA A 29 -12.14 -11.43 -3.41
C ALA A 29 -10.92 -10.49 -3.40
N GLN A 30 -10.78 -9.61 -4.39
CA GLN A 30 -9.71 -8.61 -4.41
C GLN A 30 -9.86 -7.59 -3.26
N LYS A 31 -11.09 -7.16 -2.95
CA LYS A 31 -11.36 -6.27 -1.81
C LYS A 31 -10.98 -6.91 -0.48
N GLU A 32 -11.36 -8.17 -0.30
CA GLU A 32 -11.00 -8.95 0.90
C GLU A 32 -9.48 -9.09 1.03
N ARG A 33 -8.79 -9.44 -0.06
CA ARG A 33 -7.32 -9.56 -0.07
C ARG A 33 -6.62 -8.24 0.23
N ILE A 34 -7.11 -7.12 -0.28
CA ILE A 34 -6.58 -5.78 0.07
C ILE A 34 -6.78 -5.50 1.57
N ALA A 35 -7.94 -5.86 2.14
CA ALA A 35 -8.19 -5.68 3.57
C ALA A 35 -7.25 -6.55 4.43
N GLU A 36 -6.99 -7.80 4.02
CA GLU A 36 -6.01 -8.68 4.68
C GLU A 36 -4.59 -8.11 4.61
N ILE A 37 -4.16 -7.60 3.46
CA ILE A 37 -2.86 -6.94 3.29
C ILE A 37 -2.76 -5.75 4.25
N ARG A 38 -3.78 -4.89 4.31
CA ARG A 38 -3.80 -3.74 5.25
C ARG A 38 -3.63 -4.20 6.69
N ARG A 39 -4.44 -5.15 7.17
CA ARG A 39 -4.37 -5.68 8.54
C ARG A 39 -3.00 -6.25 8.86
N LYS A 40 -2.42 -7.04 7.93
CA LYS A 40 -1.08 -7.64 8.07
C LYS A 40 0.00 -6.58 8.27
N TYR A 41 0.02 -5.52 7.45
CA TYR A 41 1.04 -4.48 7.58
C TYR A 41 0.78 -3.52 8.74
N GLU A 42 -0.48 -3.24 9.08
CA GLU A 42 -0.83 -2.49 10.29
C GLU A 42 -0.29 -3.17 11.55
N ALA A 43 -0.49 -4.49 11.66
CA ALA A 43 0.06 -5.28 12.77
C ALA A 43 1.60 -5.21 12.82
N LYS A 44 2.26 -5.39 11.68
CA LYS A 44 3.74 -5.31 11.59
C LYS A 44 4.27 -3.91 11.96
N ILE A 45 3.61 -2.86 11.50
CA ILE A 45 3.99 -1.48 11.82
C ILE A 45 3.80 -1.22 13.31
N ALA A 46 2.69 -1.67 13.91
CA ALA A 46 2.44 -1.54 15.34
C ALA A 46 3.50 -2.28 16.16
N GLU A 47 3.81 -3.53 15.80
CA GLU A 47 4.88 -4.31 16.42
C GLU A 47 6.25 -3.61 16.30
N THR A 48 6.58 -3.11 15.11
CA THR A 48 7.83 -2.38 14.85
C THR A 48 7.93 -1.10 15.72
N LYS A 49 6.83 -0.35 15.85
CA LYS A 49 6.75 0.84 16.73
C LYS A 49 6.98 0.49 18.20
N ILE A 50 6.47 -0.66 18.65
CA ILE A 50 6.64 -1.11 20.03
C ILE A 50 8.09 -1.56 20.27
N LEU A 51 8.62 -2.42 19.41
CA LEU A 51 9.94 -3.03 19.58
C LEU A 51 11.09 -2.05 19.37
N ASN A 52 10.94 -1.09 18.46
CA ASN A 52 12.01 -0.18 18.04
C ASN A 52 11.77 1.28 18.47
N LYS A 53 11.02 1.51 19.55
CA LYS A 53 10.58 2.85 19.99
C LYS A 53 11.71 3.88 20.14
N ASN A 54 12.92 3.45 20.51
CA ASN A 54 14.09 4.32 20.72
C ASN A 54 15.13 4.23 19.57
N ASN A 55 14.77 3.57 18.46
CA ASN A 55 15.67 3.42 17.32
C ASN A 55 15.51 4.64 16.39
N GLU A 56 16.62 5.33 16.09
CA GLU A 56 16.64 6.49 15.19
C GLU A 56 16.18 6.13 13.76
N ASN A 57 16.34 4.87 13.35
CA ASN A 57 15.89 4.37 12.06
C ASN A 57 14.42 3.94 12.05
N LEU A 58 13.68 4.03 13.16
CA LEU A 58 12.27 3.62 13.24
C LEU A 58 11.40 4.26 12.15
N PRO A 59 11.48 5.58 11.86
CA PRO A 59 10.68 6.19 10.79
C PRO A 59 10.94 5.57 9.42
N PHE A 60 12.20 5.22 9.13
CA PHE A 60 12.60 4.60 7.87
C PHE A 60 12.10 3.15 7.76
N GLU A 61 12.16 2.38 8.85
CA GLU A 61 11.63 1.02 8.87
C GLU A 61 10.10 1.00 8.73
N ILE A 62 9.39 1.96 9.33
CA ILE A 62 7.94 2.12 9.11
C ILE A 62 7.65 2.46 7.64
N HIS A 63 8.38 3.42 7.05
CA HIS A 63 8.19 3.81 5.66
C HIS A 63 8.36 2.63 4.71
N LYS A 64 9.40 1.80 4.89
CA LYS A 64 9.59 0.57 4.10
C LYS A 64 8.43 -0.41 4.21
N LEU A 65 7.81 -0.51 5.38
CA LEU A 65 6.63 -1.37 5.58
C LEU A 65 5.40 -0.80 4.86
N GLU A 66 5.24 0.51 4.85
CA GLU A 66 4.18 1.20 4.12
C GLU A 66 4.35 1.06 2.60
N GLU A 67 5.57 1.23 2.09
CA GLU A 67 5.89 1.00 0.66
C GLU A 67 5.58 -0.43 0.25
N LYS A 68 6.01 -1.42 1.04
CA LYS A 68 5.72 -2.83 0.76
C LYS A 68 4.23 -3.15 0.79
N ARG A 69 3.48 -2.57 1.73
CA ARG A 69 2.01 -2.68 1.77
C ARG A 69 1.41 -2.16 0.47
N ASP A 70 1.85 -0.98 0.05
CA ASP A 70 1.31 -0.29 -1.11
C ASP A 70 1.65 -1.01 -2.42
N GLU A 71 2.87 -1.56 -2.55
CA GLU A 71 3.25 -2.46 -3.65
C GLU A 71 2.41 -3.73 -3.71
N GLU A 72 2.15 -4.37 -2.56
CA GLU A 72 1.35 -5.61 -2.49
C GLU A 72 -0.10 -5.33 -2.87
N ILE A 73 -0.68 -4.22 -2.42
CA ILE A 73 -2.01 -3.75 -2.82
C ILE A 73 -2.05 -3.43 -4.32
N ALA A 74 -1.05 -2.72 -4.84
CA ALA A 74 -0.96 -2.38 -6.26
C ALA A 74 -0.97 -3.62 -7.16
N ARG A 75 -0.33 -4.72 -6.73
CA ARG A 75 -0.38 -5.99 -7.46
C ARG A 75 -1.80 -6.56 -7.53
N VAL A 76 -2.59 -6.45 -6.46
CA VAL A 76 -4.00 -6.89 -6.48
C VAL A 76 -4.83 -6.10 -7.50
N TYR A 77 -4.56 -4.79 -7.66
CA TYR A 77 -5.19 -3.98 -8.72
C TYR A 77 -4.75 -4.37 -10.15
N GLN A 78 -3.55 -4.94 -10.30
CA GLN A 78 -3.00 -5.37 -11.59
C GLN A 78 -3.38 -6.81 -11.96
N GLU A 79 -3.83 -7.61 -10.98
CA GLU A 79 -4.42 -8.92 -11.23
C GLU A 79 -5.67 -8.72 -12.09
N LYS A 80 -5.61 -9.15 -13.37
CA LYS A 80 -6.80 -9.20 -14.21
C LYS A 80 -7.80 -10.12 -13.52
N ALA A 81 -9.05 -9.67 -13.37
CA ALA A 81 -10.17 -10.55 -13.10
C ALA A 81 -10.15 -11.65 -14.18
N SER A 82 -9.67 -12.83 -13.79
CA SER A 82 -9.56 -14.00 -14.67
C SER A 82 -10.86 -14.77 -14.67
#